data_AF-A9F499-F1
#
_entry.id   AF-A9F499-F1
#
_cell.length_a   1.000
_cell.length_b   1.000
_cell.length_c   1.000
_cell.angle_alpha   90.00
_cell.angle_beta   90.00
_cell.angle_gamma   90.00
#
_symmetry.space_group_name_H-M   'P 1'
#
loop_
_entity.id
_entity.type
_entity.pdbx_description
1 polymer ?
#
loop_
_entity_poly.entity_id
_entity_poly.type
_entity_poly.pdbx_seq_one_letter_code
_entity_poly.pdbx_strand_id
1 'polypeptide(L)'
;MHATPLCAAGRSMTTVERRTRARSCLLAGALGDAWGGPYEGLAGPVQPVFREAPRLSDDTWLTLATCEAIVLSRGRVQPERIAERFRHWFETGRISGVGSATLKALRDLAAGAHWALAGARGEFASGSGAAMRAAPLSFFLDPSVEADRRTIRQAK
;
A
#
# COMPACT_ATOMS: atom_id res chain seq x y z
N MET A 1 37.57 -26.91 -14.94
CA MET A 1 36.29 -27.01 -14.22
C MET A 1 35.45 -25.82 -14.62
N HIS A 2 34.53 -26.03 -15.57
CA HIS A 2 33.68 -24.97 -16.11
C HIS A 2 32.54 -24.66 -15.14
N ALA A 3 32.45 -23.41 -14.71
CA ALA A 3 31.28 -22.89 -14.02
C ALA A 3 30.14 -22.75 -15.05
N THR A 4 29.15 -23.62 -14.95
CA THR A 4 27.88 -23.51 -15.68
C THR A 4 27.11 -22.31 -15.12
N PRO A 5 26.66 -21.35 -15.93
CA PRO A 5 25.84 -20.25 -15.44
C PRO A 5 24.47 -20.80 -15.02
N LEU A 6 24.01 -20.44 -13.83
CA LEU A 6 22.62 -20.62 -13.41
C LEU A 6 21.72 -19.70 -14.26
N CYS A 7 21.40 -20.14 -15.47
CA CYS A 7 20.18 -19.72 -16.14
C CYS A 7 19.01 -20.38 -15.40
N ALA A 8 18.51 -19.72 -14.35
CA ALA A 8 17.20 -20.06 -13.78
C ALA A 8 16.13 -19.65 -14.81
N ALA A 9 15.79 -20.59 -15.69
CA ALA A 9 14.65 -20.47 -16.58
C ALA A 9 13.39 -20.10 -15.77
N GLY A 10 12.77 -18.97 -16.12
CA GLY A 10 11.60 -18.42 -15.44
C GLY A 10 10.44 -19.42 -15.47
N ARG A 11 10.16 -20.04 -14.33
CA ARG A 11 9.01 -20.92 -14.16
C ARG A 11 7.74 -20.06 -14.14
N SER A 12 6.83 -20.29 -15.10
CA SER A 12 5.52 -19.64 -15.10
C SER A 12 4.72 -20.09 -13.87
N MET A 13 4.27 -19.12 -13.07
CA MET A 13 3.57 -19.38 -11.81
C MET A 13 2.12 -19.82 -12.09
N THR A 14 1.59 -20.77 -11.32
CA THR A 14 0.20 -21.21 -11.42
C THR A 14 -0.76 -20.18 -10.82
N THR A 15 -2.04 -20.26 -11.15
CA THR A 15 -3.08 -19.39 -10.55
C THR A 15 -3.23 -19.61 -9.04
N VAL A 16 -3.07 -20.85 -8.58
CA VAL A 16 -3.09 -21.17 -7.14
C VAL A 16 -1.91 -20.52 -6.42
N GLU A 17 -0.69 -20.66 -6.94
CA GLU A 17 0.50 -20.02 -6.36
C GLU A 17 0.37 -18.48 -6.33
N ARG A 18 -0.14 -17.86 -7.41
CA ARG A 18 -0.41 -16.40 -7.44
C ARG A 18 -1.39 -15.98 -6.35
N ARG A 19 -2.51 -16.69 -6.20
CA ARG A 19 -3.53 -16.40 -5.18
C ARG A 19 -2.95 -16.52 -3.77
N THR A 20 -2.18 -17.58 -3.51
CA THR A 20 -1.53 -17.79 -2.22
C THR A 20 -0.56 -16.66 -1.90
N ARG A 21 0.30 -16.26 -2.86
CA ARG A 21 1.24 -15.15 -2.67
C ARG A 21 0.53 -13.82 -2.38
N ALA A 22 -0.51 -13.50 -3.15
CA ALA A 22 -1.29 -12.28 -2.93
C ALA A 22 -1.92 -12.27 -1.53
N ARG A 23 -2.56 -13.37 -1.13
CA ARG A 23 -3.18 -13.51 0.20
C ARG A 23 -2.13 -13.39 1.32
N SER A 24 -1.04 -14.14 1.23
CA SER A 24 0.00 -14.14 2.26
C SER A 24 0.68 -12.77 2.38
N CYS A 25 0.88 -12.05 1.26
CA CYS A 25 1.43 -10.71 1.28
C CYS A 25 0.55 -9.72 2.04
N LEU A 26 -0.76 -9.69 1.75
CA LEU A 26 -1.70 -8.80 2.45
C LEU A 26 -1.83 -9.15 3.94
N LEU A 27 -1.89 -10.45 4.27
CA LEU A 27 -1.97 -10.90 5.67
C LEU A 27 -0.68 -10.58 6.44
N ALA A 28 0.49 -10.81 5.85
CA ALA A 28 1.76 -10.50 6.48
C ALA A 28 1.94 -8.99 6.68
N GLY A 29 1.51 -8.16 5.73
CA GLY A 29 1.48 -6.71 5.88
C GLY A 29 0.62 -6.28 7.07
N ALA A 30 -0.62 -6.77 7.15
CA ALA A 30 -1.52 -6.47 8.26
C ALA A 30 -1.00 -6.97 9.61
N LEU A 31 -0.35 -8.14 9.64
CA LEU A 31 0.29 -8.67 10.84
C LEU A 31 1.47 -7.79 11.29
N GLY A 32 2.30 -7.35 10.33
CA GLY A 32 3.43 -6.46 10.58
C GLY A 32 2.99 -5.11 11.13
N ASP A 33 1.95 -4.51 10.54
CA ASP A 33 1.30 -3.30 11.02
C ASP A 33 0.80 -3.47 12.47
N ALA A 34 -0.05 -4.48 12.71
CA ALA A 34 -0.57 -4.81 14.02
C ALA A 34 0.51 -5.04 15.09
N TRP A 35 1.60 -5.68 14.71
CA TRP A 35 2.73 -5.95 15.61
C TRP A 35 3.55 -4.69 15.86
N GLY A 36 3.84 -3.90 14.83
CA GLY A 36 4.76 -2.76 14.87
C GLY A 36 4.15 -1.52 15.52
N GLY A 37 2.86 -1.26 15.32
CA GLY A 37 2.18 -0.04 15.78
C GLY A 37 2.41 0.33 17.25
N PRO A 38 2.32 -0.61 18.22
CA PRO A 38 2.59 -0.32 19.64
C PRO A 38 4.01 0.18 19.95
N TYR A 39 4.96 -0.03 19.03
CA TYR A 39 6.37 0.30 19.20
C TYR A 39 6.82 1.48 18.33
N GLU A 40 5.89 2.07 17.57
CA GLU A 40 6.18 3.21 16.71
C GLU A 40 6.70 4.40 17.54
N GLY A 41 7.80 5.00 17.09
CA GLY A 41 8.43 6.17 17.74
C GLY A 41 9.19 5.88 19.04
N LEU A 42 9.25 4.62 19.52
CA LEU A 42 10.02 4.27 20.70
C LEU A 42 11.53 4.19 20.39
N ALA A 43 12.34 4.79 21.26
CA ALA A 43 13.79 4.60 21.24
C ALA A 43 14.15 3.23 21.82
N GLY A 44 15.15 2.56 21.24
CA GLY A 44 15.53 1.20 21.63
C GLY A 44 16.31 1.12 22.95
N PRO A 45 16.51 -0.10 23.49
CA PRO A 45 15.95 -1.37 23.01
C PRO A 45 14.51 -1.58 23.47
N VAL A 46 13.67 -2.11 22.58
CA VAL A 46 12.30 -2.55 22.89
C VAL A 46 12.26 -4.08 23.02
N GLN A 47 11.45 -4.59 23.96
CA GLN A 47 11.14 -6.02 24.07
C GLN A 47 9.71 -6.25 23.56
N PRO A 48 9.53 -6.56 22.27
CA PRO A 48 8.20 -6.61 21.70
C PRO A 48 7.47 -7.90 22.06
N VAL A 49 6.21 -7.75 22.49
CA VAL A 49 5.26 -8.82 22.76
C VAL A 49 4.04 -8.65 21.83
N PHE A 50 3.46 -9.76 21.36
CA PHE A 50 2.18 -9.72 20.64
C PHE A 50 1.10 -9.28 21.62
N ARG A 51 0.37 -8.20 21.32
CA ARG A 51 -0.75 -7.76 22.17
C ARG A 51 -1.95 -8.70 21.97
N GLU A 52 -2.65 -9.05 23.05
CA GLU A 52 -3.86 -9.88 22.99
C GLU A 52 -4.95 -9.31 22.05
N ALA A 53 -5.01 -7.98 21.92
CA ALA A 53 -5.89 -7.26 21.00
C ALA A 53 -5.06 -6.35 20.07
N PRO A 54 -4.49 -6.88 18.99
CA PRO A 54 -3.78 -6.08 18.00
C PRO A 54 -4.74 -5.09 17.32
N ARG A 55 -4.25 -3.90 16.98
CA ARG A 55 -5.00 -2.91 16.20
C ARG A 55 -4.31 -2.68 14.87
N LEU A 56 -5.11 -2.58 13.82
CA LEU A 56 -4.65 -2.20 12.48
C LEU A 56 -4.60 -0.67 12.38
N SER A 57 -3.60 -0.14 11.71
CA SER A 57 -3.41 1.29 11.47
C SER A 57 -3.79 1.68 10.04
N ASP A 58 -3.49 2.92 9.66
CA ASP A 58 -3.68 3.41 8.31
C ASP A 58 -2.90 2.62 7.25
N ASP A 59 -1.76 2.01 7.60
CA ASP A 59 -1.03 1.07 6.72
C ASP A 59 -1.97 0.02 6.13
N THR A 60 -2.69 -0.70 6.99
CA THR A 60 -3.62 -1.76 6.56
C THR A 60 -4.88 -1.17 5.94
N TRP A 61 -5.47 -0.13 6.52
CA TRP A 61 -6.74 0.40 6.01
C TRP A 61 -6.58 1.02 4.62
N LEU A 62 -5.51 1.77 4.36
CA LEU A 62 -5.23 2.31 3.04
C LEU A 62 -4.84 1.21 2.03
N THR A 63 -4.17 0.15 2.49
CA THR A 63 -3.91 -1.03 1.64
C THR A 63 -5.21 -1.68 1.20
N LEU A 64 -6.16 -1.90 2.13
CA LEU A 64 -7.45 -2.51 1.80
C LEU A 64 -8.32 -1.62 0.92
N ALA A 65 -8.31 -0.31 1.13
CA ALA A 65 -8.98 0.63 0.23
C ALA A 65 -8.38 0.59 -1.19
N THR A 66 -7.06 0.42 -1.30
CA THR A 66 -6.40 0.22 -2.61
C THR A 66 -6.88 -1.08 -3.27
N CYS A 67 -6.93 -2.18 -2.53
CA CYS A 67 -7.48 -3.45 -3.02
C CYS A 67 -8.94 -3.29 -3.51
N GLU A 68 -9.78 -2.65 -2.70
CA GLU A 68 -11.20 -2.44 -3.03
C GLU A 68 -11.34 -1.62 -4.32
N ALA A 69 -10.57 -0.54 -4.49
CA ALA A 69 -10.56 0.26 -5.71
C ALA A 69 -10.17 -0.56 -6.95
N ILE A 70 -9.16 -1.43 -6.85
CA ILE A 70 -8.72 -2.29 -7.96
C ILE A 70 -9.79 -3.34 -8.29
N VAL A 71 -10.41 -3.97 -7.29
CA VAL A 71 -11.49 -4.94 -7.48
C VAL A 71 -12.69 -4.30 -8.17
N LEU A 72 -13.13 -3.12 -7.69
CA LEU A 72 -14.22 -2.36 -8.30
C LEU A 72 -13.89 -1.94 -9.74
N SER A 73 -12.61 -1.68 -10.01
CA SER A 73 -12.09 -1.36 -11.36
C SER A 73 -11.85 -2.59 -12.26
N ARG A 74 -12.29 -3.78 -11.84
CA ARG A 74 -12.11 -5.07 -12.54
C ARG A 74 -10.64 -5.41 -12.80
N GLY A 75 -9.79 -5.18 -11.80
CA GLY A 75 -8.35 -5.48 -11.85
C GLY A 75 -7.49 -4.38 -12.49
N ARG A 76 -8.08 -3.26 -12.90
CA ARG A 76 -7.32 -2.12 -13.43
C ARG A 76 -6.86 -1.21 -12.30
N VAL A 77 -5.58 -0.86 -12.29
CA VAL A 77 -5.05 0.15 -11.38
C VAL A 77 -5.33 1.53 -11.95
N GLN A 78 -6.23 2.27 -11.31
CA GLN A 78 -6.62 3.62 -11.69
C GLN A 78 -6.39 4.56 -10.50
N PRO A 79 -5.42 5.48 -10.56
CA PRO A 79 -5.11 6.41 -9.46
C PRO A 79 -6.32 7.20 -8.96
N GLU A 80 -7.16 7.68 -9.88
CA GLU A 80 -8.43 8.33 -9.59
C GLU A 80 -9.34 7.47 -8.69
N ARG A 81 -9.55 6.20 -9.05
CA ARG A 81 -10.42 5.27 -8.30
C ARG A 81 -9.85 4.93 -6.93
N ILE A 82 -8.53 4.84 -6.82
CA ILE A 82 -7.85 4.65 -5.53
C ILE A 82 -8.08 5.87 -4.64
N ALA A 83 -7.90 7.08 -5.17
CA ALA A 83 -8.13 8.33 -4.45
C ALA A 83 -9.61 8.49 -4.02
N GLU A 84 -10.56 8.17 -4.90
CA GLU A 84 -11.99 8.15 -4.56
C GLU A 84 -12.28 7.19 -3.40
N ARG A 85 -11.63 6.01 -3.38
CA ARG A 85 -11.82 5.04 -2.31
C ARG A 85 -11.24 5.52 -0.98
N PHE A 86 -10.06 6.13 -1.01
CA PHE A 86 -9.47 6.76 0.17
C PHE A 86 -10.36 7.86 0.74
N ARG A 87 -10.86 8.73 -0.13
CA ARG A 87 -11.80 9.79 0.25
C ARG A 87 -13.01 9.19 0.96
N HIS A 88 -13.67 8.20 0.35
CA HIS A 88 -14.86 7.59 0.94
C HIS A 88 -14.58 6.94 2.29
N TRP A 89 -13.48 6.19 2.43
CA TRP A 89 -13.10 5.56 3.70
C TRP A 89 -12.76 6.59 4.77
N PHE A 90 -12.17 7.73 4.38
CA PHE A 90 -11.88 8.83 5.28
C PHE A 90 -13.15 9.54 5.75
N GLU A 91 -14.06 9.89 4.82
CA GLU A 91 -15.34 10.54 5.15
C GLU A 91 -16.26 9.67 6.01
N THR A 92 -16.17 8.34 5.87
CA THR A 92 -16.92 7.38 6.69
C THR A 92 -16.24 7.00 8.01
N GLY A 93 -15.09 7.62 8.33
CA GLY A 93 -14.38 7.40 9.60
C GLY A 93 -13.64 6.06 9.71
N ARG A 94 -13.43 5.35 8.59
CA ARG A 94 -12.74 4.05 8.56
C ARG A 94 -11.22 4.17 8.55
N ILE A 95 -10.68 5.32 8.14
CA ILE A 95 -9.25 5.62 8.19
C ILE A 95 -8.99 6.60 9.35
N SER A 96 -8.10 6.23 10.26
CA SER A 96 -7.69 7.05 11.42
C SER A 96 -6.22 6.84 11.73
N GLY A 97 -5.60 7.75 12.47
CA GLY A 97 -4.19 7.61 12.89
C GLY A 97 -3.15 7.99 11.82
N VAL A 98 -3.60 8.56 10.69
CA VAL A 98 -2.74 8.89 9.55
C VAL A 98 -1.70 9.98 9.87
N GLY A 99 -0.51 9.83 9.29
CA GLY A 99 0.54 10.86 9.28
C GLY A 99 0.11 12.15 8.56
N SER A 100 0.80 13.26 8.82
CA SER A 100 0.43 14.61 8.37
C SER A 100 0.28 14.74 6.84
N ALA A 101 1.19 14.14 6.07
CA ALA A 101 1.16 14.17 4.61
C ALA A 101 -0.08 13.42 4.05
N THR A 102 -0.36 12.23 4.58
CA THR A 102 -1.54 11.44 4.23
C THR A 102 -2.83 12.15 4.64
N LEU A 103 -2.87 12.73 5.84
CA LEU A 103 -4.01 13.50 6.33
C LEU A 103 -4.31 14.70 5.42
N LYS A 104 -3.27 15.42 4.97
CA LYS A 104 -3.42 16.51 3.99
C LYS A 104 -4.02 16.01 2.68
N ALA A 105 -3.51 14.89 2.13
CA ALA A 105 -4.06 14.32 0.90
C ALA A 105 -5.54 13.92 1.05
N LEU A 106 -5.90 13.26 2.15
CA LEU A 106 -7.29 12.87 2.44
C LEU A 106 -8.21 14.09 2.58
N ARG A 107 -7.76 15.15 3.26
CA ARG A 107 -8.50 16.41 3.39
C ARG A 107 -8.69 17.12 2.06
N ASP A 108 -7.66 17.16 1.22
CA ASP A 108 -7.75 17.75 -0.11
C ASP A 108 -8.78 17.01 -0.97
N LEU A 109 -8.73 15.68 -0.96
CA LEU A 109 -9.70 14.84 -1.68
C LEU A 109 -11.13 15.05 -1.18
N ALA A 110 -11.34 15.10 0.14
CA ALA A 110 -12.64 15.39 0.74
C ALA A 110 -13.14 16.81 0.38
N ALA A 111 -12.24 17.78 0.24
CA ALA A 111 -12.55 19.12 -0.25
C ALA A 111 -12.79 19.20 -1.77
N GLY A 112 -12.71 18.07 -2.49
CA GLY A 112 -12.96 18.01 -3.92
C GLY A 112 -11.77 18.37 -4.81
N ALA A 113 -10.55 18.42 -4.26
CA ALA A 113 -9.36 18.61 -5.06
C ALA A 113 -9.19 17.47 -6.07
N HIS A 114 -8.67 17.79 -7.26
CA HIS A 114 -8.30 16.78 -8.24
C HIS A 114 -7.23 15.86 -7.66
N TRP A 115 -7.40 14.54 -7.82
CA TRP A 115 -6.54 13.52 -7.18
C TRP A 115 -5.05 13.74 -7.44
N ALA A 116 -4.67 14.13 -8.67
CA ALA A 116 -3.28 14.38 -9.05
C ALA A 116 -2.65 15.63 -8.40
N LEU A 117 -3.47 16.48 -7.77
CA LEU A 117 -3.05 17.71 -7.11
C LEU A 117 -3.16 17.64 -5.58
N ALA A 118 -3.81 16.59 -5.06
CA ALA A 118 -4.00 16.38 -3.63
C ALA A 118 -2.70 15.95 -2.95
N GLY A 119 -2.52 16.38 -1.70
CA GLY A 119 -1.39 16.01 -0.87
C GLY A 119 -0.35 17.11 -0.67
N ALA A 120 0.63 16.80 0.17
CA ALA A 120 1.76 17.68 0.42
C ALA A 120 2.70 17.71 -0.80
N ARG A 121 3.52 18.78 -0.90
CA ARG A 121 4.52 18.95 -1.96
C ARG A 121 5.91 19.17 -1.35
N GLY A 122 6.94 18.93 -2.15
CA GLY A 122 8.33 19.13 -1.74
C GLY A 122 8.72 18.22 -0.58
N GLU A 123 9.50 18.74 0.36
CA GLU A 123 10.06 17.99 1.49
C GLU A 123 8.98 17.40 2.42
N PHE A 124 7.81 18.03 2.48
CA PHE A 124 6.66 17.58 3.26
C PHE A 124 5.96 16.34 2.67
N ALA A 125 6.35 15.88 1.48
CA ALA A 125 5.81 14.69 0.81
C ALA A 125 6.69 13.44 0.94
N SER A 126 7.74 13.49 1.78
CA SER A 126 8.75 12.42 1.90
C SER A 126 8.39 11.28 2.87
N GLY A 127 7.19 11.28 3.45
CA GLY A 127 6.75 10.24 4.37
C GLY A 127 6.54 8.87 3.72
N SER A 128 6.53 7.81 4.54
CA SER A 128 6.32 6.42 4.10
C SER A 128 4.89 6.11 3.65
N GLY A 129 3.96 7.07 3.75
CA GLY A 129 2.52 6.92 3.51
C GLY A 129 2.11 6.26 2.19
N ALA A 130 2.88 6.47 1.11
CA ALA A 130 2.64 5.79 -0.15
C ALA A 130 3.24 4.38 -0.19
N ALA A 131 4.42 4.19 0.43
CA ALA A 131 5.17 2.94 0.38
C ALA A 131 4.50 1.83 1.21
N MET A 132 4.01 2.16 2.41
CA MET A 132 3.30 1.24 3.33
C MET A 132 2.15 0.47 2.64
N ARG A 133 1.51 1.10 1.64
CA ARG A 133 0.30 0.60 0.98
C ARG A 133 0.47 0.18 -0.48
N ALA A 134 1.70 0.14 -0.98
CA ALA A 134 1.96 -0.13 -2.40
C ALA A 134 1.83 -1.61 -2.79
N ALA A 135 1.80 -2.53 -1.82
CA ALA A 135 1.82 -3.98 -2.06
C ALA A 135 0.77 -4.47 -3.08
N PRO A 136 -0.51 -4.03 -3.05
CA PRO A 136 -1.50 -4.49 -4.01
C PRO A 136 -1.13 -4.18 -5.46
N LEU A 137 -0.40 -3.10 -5.72
CA LEU A 137 -0.02 -2.67 -7.07
C LEU A 137 0.89 -3.71 -7.75
N SER A 138 1.73 -4.40 -6.97
CA SER A 138 2.66 -5.41 -7.49
C SER A 138 2.00 -6.64 -8.12
N PHE A 139 0.71 -6.86 -7.86
CA PHE A 139 -0.04 -7.97 -8.47
C PHE A 139 -0.63 -7.62 -9.83
N PHE A 140 -0.62 -6.35 -10.21
CA PHE A 140 -1.27 -5.83 -11.42
C PHE A 140 -0.33 -5.03 -12.32
N LEU A 141 0.81 -4.55 -11.80
CA LEU A 141 1.73 -3.68 -12.51
C LEU A 141 3.17 -4.24 -12.47
N ASP A 142 3.87 -4.08 -13.58
CA ASP A 142 5.29 -4.42 -13.72
C ASP A 142 6.14 -3.13 -13.85
N PRO A 143 7.00 -2.79 -12.88
CA PRO A 143 7.81 -1.57 -12.93
C PRO A 143 8.86 -1.55 -14.07
N SER A 144 9.12 -2.69 -14.72
CA SER A 144 9.94 -2.77 -15.94
C SER A 144 9.20 -2.23 -17.17
N VAL A 145 7.86 -2.22 -17.14
CA VAL A 145 7.00 -1.65 -18.18
C VAL A 145 6.77 -0.16 -17.91
N GLU A 146 7.07 0.68 -18.90
CA GLU A 146 7.01 2.15 -18.75
C GLU A 146 5.59 2.66 -18.42
N ALA A 147 4.55 2.09 -19.05
CA ALA A 147 3.16 2.46 -18.77
C ALA A 147 2.76 2.17 -17.31
N ASP A 148 3.18 1.02 -16.80
CA ASP A 148 2.93 0.59 -15.43
C ASP A 148 3.71 1.44 -14.43
N ARG A 149 4.98 1.76 -14.74
CA ARG A 149 5.80 2.68 -13.95
C ARG A 149 5.16 4.06 -13.81
N ARG A 150 4.58 4.60 -14.90
CA ARG A 150 3.84 5.87 -14.85
C ARG A 150 2.61 5.75 -13.95
N THR A 151 1.88 4.64 -14.05
CA THR A 151 0.72 4.37 -13.19
C THR A 151 1.12 4.27 -11.72
N ILE A 152 2.19 3.56 -11.38
CA ILE A 152 2.75 3.50 -10.03
C ILE A 152 3.07 4.91 -9.54
N ARG A 153 3.65 5.76 -10.40
CA ARG A 153 4.00 7.13 -10.01
C ARG A 153 2.80 8.03 -9.72
N GLN A 154 1.64 7.70 -10.26
CA GLN A 154 0.41 8.47 -10.07
C GLN A 154 -0.45 7.89 -8.94
N ALA A 155 -0.31 6.60 -8.62
CA ALA A 155 -1.06 5.92 -7.56
C ALA A 155 -0.46 6.08 -6.15
N LYS A 156 0.75 6.61 -6.05
CA LYS A 156 1.40 6.99 -4.78
C LYS A 156 0.77 8.26 -4.23
#